data_AF-A0A956X2H4-F1
#
_entry.id   AF-A0A956X2H4-F1
#
_cell.length_a   1.000
_cell.length_b   1.000
_cell.length_c   1.000
_cell.angle_alpha   90.00
_cell.angle_beta   90.00
_cell.angle_gamma   90.00
#
_symmetry.space_group_name_H-M   'P 1'
#
loop_
_entity.id
_entity.type
_entity.pdbx_description
1 polymer ?
#
loop_
_entity_poly.entity_id
_entity_poly.type
_entity_poly.pdbx_seq_one_letter_code
_entity_poly.pdbx_strand_id
1 'polypeptide(L)'
;MSLLQLLDMLANVAAILGIPAAIFLFVNEKQKERREREYGTYDALDDKYIAYLQLCMENPELDLYDLPLAQNVELSPQQKIRQYAMFEILLSIFERAFLMYRDQSNKTKQRQWSGWDAYIHDYGRRETFRRLWQLRGTEYDVDFIAYIDLVVATCQSETAGEERVSG
;
A
#
# COMPACT_ATOMS: atom_id res chain seq x y z
N MET A 1 -23.05 -39.91 -49.42
CA MET A 1 -23.24 -38.61 -48.74
C MET A 1 -23.18 -37.51 -49.78
N SER A 2 -24.13 -36.58 -49.78
CA SER A 2 -24.08 -35.42 -50.68
C SER A 2 -23.11 -34.35 -50.13
N LEU A 3 -22.51 -33.56 -51.02
CA LEU A 3 -21.54 -32.52 -50.65
C LEU A 3 -22.14 -31.49 -49.65
N LEU A 4 -23.42 -31.16 -49.81
CA LEU A 4 -24.16 -30.26 -48.93
C LEU A 4 -24.29 -30.81 -47.50
N GLN A 5 -24.56 -32.11 -47.35
CA GLN A 5 -24.64 -32.76 -46.03
C GLN A 5 -23.29 -32.76 -45.30
N LEU A 6 -22.19 -32.91 -46.04
CA LEU A 6 -20.84 -32.79 -45.47
C LEU A 6 -20.59 -31.37 -44.95
N LEU A 7 -21.01 -30.37 -45.72
CA LEU A 7 -20.87 -28.95 -45.39
C LEU A 7 -21.72 -28.56 -44.17
N ASP A 8 -22.95 -29.05 -44.09
CA ASP A 8 -23.84 -28.84 -42.94
C ASP A 8 -23.30 -29.51 -41.65
N MET A 9 -22.74 -30.72 -41.77
CA MET A 9 -22.09 -31.39 -40.63
C MET A 9 -20.86 -30.61 -40.14
N LEU A 10 -20.03 -30.11 -41.05
CA LEU A 10 -18.87 -29.29 -40.71
C LEU A 10 -19.27 -27.97 -40.06
N ALA A 11 -20.30 -27.30 -40.57
CA ALA A 11 -20.83 -26.07 -39.99
C ALA A 11 -21.37 -26.29 -38.57
N ASN A 12 -22.10 -27.39 -38.35
CA ASN A 12 -22.61 -27.75 -37.02
C ASN A 12 -21.47 -28.06 -36.03
N VAL A 13 -20.45 -28.81 -36.45
CA VAL A 13 -19.27 -29.08 -35.62
C VAL A 13 -18.52 -27.78 -35.30
N ALA A 14 -18.35 -26.89 -36.27
CA ALA A 14 -17.70 -25.60 -36.07
C ALA A 14 -18.49 -24.71 -35.09
N ALA A 15 -19.83 -24.70 -35.16
CA ALA A 15 -20.66 -23.95 -34.22
C ALA A 15 -20.59 -24.51 -32.79
N ILE A 16 -20.65 -25.84 -32.65
CA ILE A 16 -20.58 -26.54 -31.35
C ILE A 16 -19.22 -26.33 -30.68
N LEU A 17 -18.14 -26.23 -31.45
CA LEU A 17 -16.79 -26.01 -30.90
C LEU A 17 -16.43 -24.53 -30.76
N GLY A 18 -16.93 -23.67 -31.65
CA GLY A 18 -16.58 -22.26 -31.72
C GLY A 18 -17.09 -21.46 -30.51
N ILE A 19 -18.32 -21.72 -30.05
CA ILE A 19 -18.91 -21.01 -28.92
C ILE A 19 -18.17 -21.35 -27.61
N PRO A 20 -17.94 -22.63 -27.24
CA PRO A 20 -17.15 -22.97 -26.06
C PRO A 20 -15.71 -22.46 -26.14
N ALA A 21 -15.07 -22.52 -27.30
CA ALA A 21 -13.72 -21.99 -27.49
C ALA A 21 -13.68 -20.47 -27.29
N ALA A 22 -14.66 -19.73 -27.82
CA ALA A 22 -14.77 -18.28 -27.62
C ALA A 22 -15.02 -17.92 -26.16
N ILE A 23 -15.88 -18.66 -25.46
CA ILE A 23 -16.12 -18.49 -24.01
C ILE A 23 -14.84 -18.77 -23.22
N PHE A 24 -14.12 -19.85 -23.54
CA PHE A 24 -12.87 -20.21 -22.88
C PHE A 24 -11.80 -19.13 -23.06
N LEU A 25 -11.59 -18.67 -24.29
CA LEU A 25 -10.67 -17.57 -24.60
C LEU A 25 -11.06 -16.30 -23.86
N PHE A 26 -12.34 -15.93 -23.88
CA PHE A 26 -12.84 -14.75 -23.17
C PHE A 26 -12.61 -14.81 -21.66
N VAL A 27 -12.88 -15.97 -21.03
CA VAL A 27 -12.63 -16.16 -19.60
C VAL A 27 -11.14 -16.09 -19.29
N ASN A 28 -10.28 -16.69 -20.11
CA ASN A 28 -8.84 -16.67 -19.90
C ASN A 28 -8.26 -15.26 -20.06
N GLU A 29 -8.70 -14.51 -21.07
CA GLU A 29 -8.33 -13.11 -21.30
C GLU A 29 -8.81 -12.22 -20.13
N LYS A 30 -10.07 -12.39 -19.68
CA LYS A 30 -10.60 -11.67 -18.50
C LYS A 30 -9.82 -11.97 -17.23
N GLN A 31 -9.42 -13.22 -17.02
CA GLN A 31 -8.58 -13.58 -15.88
C GLN A 31 -7.17 -12.99 -15.99
N LYS A 32 -6.60 -12.94 -17.20
CA LYS A 32 -5.31 -12.30 -17.46
C LYS A 32 -5.37 -10.80 -17.21
N GLU A 33 -6.37 -10.10 -17.75
CA GLU A 33 -6.61 -8.67 -17.48
C GLU A 33 -6.82 -8.37 -16.00
N ARG A 34 -7.47 -9.29 -15.26
CA ARG A 34 -7.66 -9.13 -13.81
C ARG A 34 -6.33 -9.25 -13.08
N ARG A 35 -5.49 -10.23 -13.43
CA ARG A 35 -4.13 -10.38 -12.90
C ARG A 35 -3.29 -9.14 -13.23
N GLU A 36 -3.30 -8.68 -14.48
CA GLU A 36 -2.53 -7.50 -14.92
C GLU A 36 -3.00 -6.20 -14.25
N ARG A 37 -4.32 -6.00 -14.06
CA ARG A 37 -4.84 -4.86 -13.28
C ARG A 37 -4.43 -4.91 -11.81
N GLU A 38 -4.44 -6.11 -11.23
CA GLU A 38 -3.91 -6.32 -9.89
C GLU A 38 -2.42 -5.95 -9.86
N TYR A 39 -1.60 -6.40 -10.83
CA TYR A 39 -0.16 -6.10 -10.95
C TYR A 39 0.15 -4.61 -11.20
N GLY A 40 -0.54 -3.94 -12.12
CA GLY A 40 -0.26 -2.54 -12.48
C GLY A 40 -0.54 -1.54 -11.34
N THR A 41 -1.29 -1.95 -10.32
CA THR A 41 -1.51 -1.13 -9.12
C THR A 41 -0.36 -1.27 -8.11
N TYR A 42 0.38 -2.39 -8.11
CA TYR A 42 1.56 -2.57 -7.25
C TYR A 42 2.72 -1.66 -7.65
N ASP A 43 2.94 -1.49 -8.96
CA ASP A 43 4.05 -0.71 -9.51
C ASP A 43 4.05 0.75 -9.01
N ALA A 44 2.86 1.37 -8.97
CA ALA A 44 2.72 2.78 -8.60
C ALA A 44 2.94 3.08 -7.10
N LEU A 45 2.87 2.09 -6.21
CA LEU A 45 3.18 2.27 -4.78
C LEU A 45 4.68 2.16 -4.52
N ASP A 46 5.32 1.19 -5.17
CA ASP A 46 6.76 0.95 -5.04
C ASP A 46 7.56 2.15 -5.55
N ASP A 47 7.22 2.67 -6.73
CA ASP A 47 7.85 3.86 -7.31
C ASP A 47 7.77 5.09 -6.38
N LYS A 48 6.60 5.30 -5.75
CA LYS A 48 6.41 6.41 -4.79
C LYS A 48 7.24 6.23 -3.54
N TYR A 49 7.35 5.00 -3.06
CA TYR A 49 8.15 4.69 -1.89
C TYR A 49 9.65 4.85 -2.19
N ILE A 50 10.14 4.41 -3.35
CA ILE A 50 11.51 4.65 -3.80
C ILE A 50 11.81 6.16 -3.86
N ALA A 51 10.90 6.96 -4.43
CA ALA A 51 11.05 8.41 -4.44
C ALA A 51 11.09 9.02 -3.04
N TYR A 52 10.26 8.52 -2.10
CA TYR A 52 10.32 8.92 -0.70
C TYR A 52 11.66 8.57 -0.03
N LEU A 53 12.20 7.38 -0.31
CA LEU A 53 13.52 6.97 0.19
C LEU A 53 14.63 7.86 -0.35
N GLN A 54 14.57 8.25 -1.62
CA GLN A 54 15.52 9.22 -2.19
C GLN A 54 15.47 10.56 -1.46
N LEU A 55 14.26 11.09 -1.18
CA LEU A 55 14.11 12.32 -0.40
C LEU A 55 14.69 12.18 1.02
N CYS A 56 14.51 11.02 1.65
CA CYS A 56 15.11 10.73 2.96
C CYS A 56 16.65 10.69 2.91
N MET A 57 17.23 10.10 1.86
CA MET A 57 18.67 10.06 1.65
C MET A 57 19.26 11.47 1.40
N GLU A 58 18.51 12.33 0.72
CA GLU A 58 18.91 13.72 0.47
C GLU A 58 18.77 14.63 1.68
N ASN A 59 17.91 14.27 2.64
CA ASN A 59 17.58 15.08 3.82
C ASN A 59 17.63 14.23 5.11
N PRO A 60 18.77 13.58 5.41
CA PRO A 60 18.87 12.64 6.53
C PRO A 60 18.63 13.33 7.87
N GLU A 61 18.95 14.61 7.99
CA GLU A 61 18.81 15.40 9.22
C GLU A 61 17.36 15.58 9.68
N LEU A 62 16.39 15.30 8.81
CA LEU A 62 14.96 15.42 9.13
C LEU A 62 14.41 14.23 9.92
N ASP A 63 15.18 13.17 10.13
CA ASP A 63 14.77 12.00 10.94
C ASP A 63 13.43 11.40 10.48
N LEU A 64 13.31 11.10 9.17
CA LEU A 64 12.10 10.57 8.55
C LEU A 64 12.26 9.15 7.95
N TYR A 65 13.48 8.65 7.83
CA TYR A 65 13.73 7.26 7.42
C TYR A 65 13.50 6.28 8.59
N ASP A 66 13.13 5.04 8.36
CA ASP A 66 12.72 4.06 9.40
C ASP A 66 13.77 3.83 10.52
N LEU A 67 15.04 4.10 10.25
CA LEU A 67 16.11 4.15 11.25
C LEU A 67 16.25 5.55 11.89
N PRO A 68 16.05 5.69 13.21
CA PRO A 68 16.12 6.98 13.88
C PRO A 68 17.57 7.49 13.99
N LEU A 69 17.73 8.81 13.93
CA LEU A 69 19.00 9.45 14.29
C LEU A 69 19.22 9.41 15.81
N ALA A 70 20.46 9.14 16.23
CA ALA A 70 20.83 9.07 17.66
C ALA A 70 20.76 10.42 18.41
N GLN A 71 20.56 11.54 17.71
CA GLN A 71 20.49 12.88 18.29
C GLN A 71 19.30 13.65 17.74
N ASN A 72 18.60 14.35 18.63
CA ASN A 72 17.60 15.36 18.28
C ASN A 72 18.32 16.57 17.64
N VAL A 73 18.27 16.67 16.32
CA VAL A 73 18.80 17.82 15.58
C VAL A 73 17.78 18.95 15.64
N GLU A 74 18.19 20.13 16.08
CA GLU A 74 17.33 21.32 16.03
C GLU A 74 17.16 21.79 14.58
N LEU A 75 15.95 21.65 14.04
CA LEU A 75 15.64 22.01 12.66
C LEU A 75 15.35 23.51 12.50
N SER A 76 15.92 24.10 11.45
CA SER A 76 15.55 25.44 10.98
C SER A 76 14.07 25.51 10.56
N PRO A 77 13.44 26.70 10.50
CA PRO A 77 12.06 26.83 10.03
C PRO A 77 11.83 26.21 8.64
N GLN A 78 12.78 26.35 7.72
CA GLN A 78 12.71 25.77 6.39
C GLN A 78 12.80 24.23 6.42
N GLN A 79 13.65 23.67 7.29
CA GLN A 79 13.74 22.22 7.48
C GLN A 79 12.48 21.66 8.13
N LYS A 80 11.83 22.38 9.05
CA LYS A 80 10.53 21.97 9.62
C LYS A 80 9.44 21.88 8.56
N ILE A 81 9.39 22.85 7.63
CA ILE A 81 8.48 22.81 6.48
C ILE A 81 8.78 21.59 5.59
N ARG A 82 10.06 21.33 5.29
CA ARG A 82 10.46 20.17 4.48
C ARG A 82 10.14 18.84 5.16
N GLN A 83 10.42 18.72 6.46
CA GLN A 83 10.11 17.54 7.27
C GLN A 83 8.61 17.25 7.20
N TYR A 84 7.80 18.30 7.34
CA TYR A 84 6.37 18.17 7.29
C TYR A 84 5.86 17.75 5.91
N ALA A 85 6.33 18.37 4.82
CA ALA A 85 5.95 17.99 3.46
C ALA A 85 6.34 16.54 3.12
N MET A 86 7.52 16.08 3.54
CA MET A 86 7.93 14.69 3.36
C MET A 86 7.10 13.71 4.19
N PHE A 87 6.70 14.11 5.39
CA PHE A 87 5.78 13.31 6.21
C PHE A 87 4.40 13.16 5.55
N GLU A 88 3.87 14.19 4.89
CA GLU A 88 2.62 14.08 4.12
C GLU A 88 2.76 13.12 2.93
N ILE A 89 3.93 13.09 2.27
CA ILE A 89 4.23 12.10 1.22
C ILE A 89 4.15 10.69 1.80
N LEU A 90 4.79 10.44 2.95
CA LEU A 90 4.75 9.15 3.62
C LEU A 90 3.32 8.72 3.96
N LEU A 91 2.53 9.60 4.57
CA LEU A 91 1.13 9.31 4.91
C LEU A 91 0.28 9.04 3.68
N SER A 92 0.52 9.73 2.56
CA SER A 92 -0.20 9.46 1.31
C SER A 92 0.08 8.05 0.75
N ILE A 93 1.27 7.51 0.99
CA ILE A 93 1.64 6.14 0.64
C ILE A 93 0.90 5.17 1.57
N PHE A 94 0.91 5.44 2.88
CA PHE A 94 0.23 4.62 3.88
C PHE A 94 -1.28 4.56 3.67
N GLU A 95 -1.93 5.70 3.41
CA GLU A 95 -3.36 5.76 3.10
C GLU A 95 -3.67 4.93 1.84
N ARG A 96 -2.85 5.06 0.80
CA ARG A 96 -3.04 4.27 -0.42
C ARG A 96 -2.89 2.77 -0.17
N ALA A 97 -1.91 2.36 0.63
CA ALA A 97 -1.74 0.97 1.04
C ALA A 97 -2.92 0.47 1.87
N PHE A 98 -3.37 1.28 2.83
CA PHE A 98 -4.53 1.00 3.67
C PHE A 98 -5.80 0.71 2.85
N LEU A 99 -6.17 1.64 1.98
CA LEU A 99 -7.36 1.51 1.13
C LEU A 99 -7.27 0.32 0.17
N MET A 100 -6.06 -0.05 -0.23
CA MET A 100 -5.83 -1.12 -1.20
C MET A 100 -5.81 -2.52 -0.59
N TYR A 101 -5.35 -2.67 0.65
CA TYR A 101 -5.00 -3.97 1.23
C TYR A 101 -5.80 -4.34 2.49
N ARG A 102 -6.19 -3.39 3.36
CA ARG A 102 -6.75 -3.70 4.69
C ARG A 102 -8.05 -4.49 4.62
N ASP A 103 -9.05 -4.00 3.88
CA ASP A 103 -10.40 -4.57 3.86
C ASP A 103 -10.69 -5.36 2.58
N GLN A 104 -9.79 -6.28 2.24
CA GLN A 104 -9.90 -7.08 1.04
C GLN A 104 -10.29 -8.52 1.36
N SER A 105 -11.26 -9.06 0.62
CA SER A 105 -11.68 -10.47 0.74
C SER A 105 -10.63 -11.47 0.23
N ASN A 106 -9.60 -10.99 -0.46
CA ASN A 106 -8.52 -11.80 -1.00
C ASN A 106 -7.44 -12.07 0.07
N LYS A 107 -7.23 -13.35 0.39
CA LYS A 107 -6.19 -13.81 1.35
C LYS A 107 -4.77 -13.35 1.02
N THR A 108 -4.44 -13.09 -0.24
CA THR A 108 -3.12 -12.57 -0.63
C THR A 108 -2.96 -11.11 -0.20
N LYS A 109 -4.00 -10.29 -0.41
CA LYS A 109 -3.99 -8.88 -0.02
C LYS A 109 -3.97 -8.70 1.51
N GLN A 110 -4.68 -9.56 2.24
CA GLN A 110 -4.61 -9.57 3.71
C GLN A 110 -3.19 -9.86 4.23
N ARG A 111 -2.45 -10.76 3.57
CA ARG A 111 -1.04 -11.03 3.92
C ARG A 111 -0.11 -9.86 3.57
N GLN A 112 -0.40 -9.13 2.51
CA GLN A 112 0.35 -7.92 2.17
C GLN A 112 0.06 -6.80 3.16
N TRP A 113 -1.20 -6.69 3.62
CA TRP A 113 -1.57 -5.74 4.67
C TRP A 113 -0.76 -5.95 5.94
N SER A 114 -0.52 -7.19 6.38
CA SER A 114 0.30 -7.41 7.59
C SER A 114 1.74 -6.87 7.49
N GLY A 115 2.31 -6.80 6.29
CA GLY A 115 3.62 -6.17 6.08
C GLY A 115 3.55 -4.65 6.21
N TRP A 116 2.53 -4.03 5.60
CA TRP A 116 2.28 -2.60 5.74
C TRP A 116 1.93 -2.20 7.18
N ASP A 117 1.12 -3.00 7.86
CA ASP A 117 0.71 -2.78 9.25
C ASP A 117 1.91 -2.77 10.19
N ALA A 118 2.78 -3.79 10.10
CA ALA A 118 4.02 -3.83 10.86
C ALA A 118 4.91 -2.61 10.57
N TYR A 119 5.05 -2.26 9.29
CA TYR A 119 5.85 -1.12 8.86
C TYR A 119 5.33 0.22 9.41
N ILE A 120 4.01 0.44 9.37
CA ILE A 120 3.37 1.64 9.94
C ILE A 120 3.56 1.69 11.47
N HIS A 121 3.49 0.55 12.14
CA HIS A 121 3.79 0.45 13.58
C HIS A 121 5.23 0.83 13.92
N ASP A 122 6.22 0.45 13.10
CA ASP A 122 7.62 0.85 13.31
C ASP A 122 7.79 2.37 13.23
N TYR A 123 7.07 3.03 12.31
CA TYR A 123 6.98 4.49 12.29
C TYR A 123 6.25 5.05 13.51
N GLY A 124 5.14 4.45 13.92
CA GLY A 124 4.35 4.85 15.10
C GLY A 124 5.14 4.83 16.41
N ARG A 125 6.19 4.00 16.50
CA ARG A 125 7.11 3.96 17.65
C ARG A 125 8.02 5.19 17.77
N ARG A 126 8.14 5.99 16.71
CA ARG A 126 9.04 7.14 16.67
C ARG A 126 8.38 8.41 17.16
N GLU A 127 9.10 9.16 18.01
CA GLU A 127 8.64 10.46 18.51
C GLU A 127 8.36 11.43 17.37
N THR A 128 9.25 11.50 16.36
CA THR A 128 9.09 12.37 15.19
C THR A 128 7.78 12.10 14.45
N PHE A 129 7.43 10.83 14.20
CA PHE A 129 6.17 10.47 13.54
C PHE A 129 4.95 10.91 14.36
N ARG A 130 4.94 10.59 15.66
CA ARG A 130 3.82 10.94 16.57
C ARG A 130 3.62 12.45 16.68
N ARG A 131 4.72 13.20 16.81
CA ARG A 131 4.70 14.67 16.86
C ARG A 131 4.14 15.27 15.57
N LEU A 132 4.55 14.76 14.41
CA LEU A 132 4.08 15.25 13.11
C LEU A 132 2.60 14.89 12.87
N TRP A 133 2.18 13.69 13.27
CA TRP A 133 0.78 13.26 13.21
C TRP A 133 -0.14 14.19 14.01
N GLN A 134 0.24 14.53 15.25
CA GLN A 134 -0.54 15.42 16.12
C GLN A 134 -0.76 16.83 15.55
N LEU A 135 0.10 17.29 14.65
CA LEU A 135 -0.03 18.64 14.08
C LEU A 135 -1.16 18.74 13.05
N ARG A 136 -1.37 17.70 12.24
CA ARG A 136 -2.14 17.82 10.99
C ARG A 136 -2.79 16.51 10.47
N GLY A 137 -2.85 15.43 11.24
CA GLY A 137 -3.37 14.13 10.79
C GLY A 137 -4.85 14.07 10.37
N THR A 138 -5.57 15.19 10.28
CA THR A 138 -7.03 15.22 10.09
C THR A 138 -7.51 15.28 8.64
N GLU A 139 -6.61 15.32 7.65
CA GLU A 139 -6.94 15.59 6.24
C GLU A 139 -7.13 14.32 5.38
N TYR A 140 -7.03 13.14 5.97
CA TYR A 140 -7.07 11.85 5.30
C TYR A 140 -8.44 11.14 5.43
N ASP A 141 -8.58 9.97 4.80
CA ASP A 141 -9.73 9.10 4.96
C ASP A 141 -10.04 8.80 6.45
N VAL A 142 -11.31 8.83 6.83
CA VAL A 142 -11.74 8.74 8.23
C VAL A 142 -11.35 7.42 8.91
N ASP A 143 -11.37 6.31 8.18
CA ASP A 143 -11.00 5.00 8.70
C ASP A 143 -9.48 4.87 8.80
N PHE A 144 -8.75 5.51 7.89
CA PHE A 144 -7.30 5.63 7.95
C PHE A 144 -6.84 6.48 9.14
N ILE A 145 -7.47 7.63 9.38
CA ILE A 145 -7.21 8.47 10.56
C ILE A 145 -7.40 7.66 11.84
N ALA A 146 -8.55 6.99 11.98
CA ALA A 146 -8.84 6.18 13.15
C ALA A 146 -7.81 5.05 13.36
N TYR A 147 -7.31 4.47 12.27
CA TYR A 147 -6.26 3.47 12.31
C TYR A 147 -4.92 4.04 12.76
N ILE A 148 -4.46 5.17 12.21
CA ILE A 148 -3.19 5.77 12.63
C ILE A 148 -3.27 6.27 14.09
N ASP A 149 -4.41 6.81 14.51
CA ASP A 149 -4.64 7.19 15.92
C ASP A 149 -4.49 5.98 16.85
N LEU A 150 -5.03 4.82 16.47
CA LEU A 150 -4.87 3.57 17.21
C LEU A 150 -3.41 3.13 17.27
N VAL A 151 -2.69 3.18 16.14
CA VAL A 151 -1.26 2.83 16.06
C VAL A 151 -0.45 3.73 16.99
N VAL A 152 -0.64 5.05 16.90
CA VAL A 152 0.06 6.04 17.72
C VAL A 152 -0.19 5.81 19.21
N ALA A 153 -1.45 5.60 19.60
CA ALA A 153 -1.82 5.33 20.99
C ALA A 153 -1.20 4.02 21.51
N THR A 154 -1.21 2.97 20.69
CA THR A 154 -0.63 1.66 21.04
C THR A 154 0.87 1.80 21.26
N CYS A 155 1.59 2.39 20.30
CA CYS A 155 3.04 2.55 20.39
C CYS A 155 3.46 3.47 21.56
N GLN A 156 2.69 4.51 21.89
CA GLN A 156 2.94 5.34 23.08
C GLN A 156 2.86 4.53 24.38
N SER A 157 1.88 3.62 24.47
CA SER A 157 1.71 2.78 25.66
C SER A 157 2.84 1.74 25.82
N GLU A 158 3.34 1.20 24.71
CA GLU A 158 4.48 0.25 24.68
C GLU A 158 5.76 0.93 25.19
N THR A 159 6.12 2.09 24.64
CA THR A 159 7.33 2.83 25.04
C THR A 159 7.29 3.23 26.53
N ALA A 160 6.14 3.67 27.04
CA ALA A 160 5.99 4.04 28.45
C ALA A 160 6.02 2.84 29.42
N GLY A 161 5.82 1.62 28.92
CA GLY A 161 5.99 0.37 29.67
C GLY A 161 7.44 -0.07 29.74
N GLU A 162 8.17 0.01 28.62
CA GLU A 162 9.59 -0.37 28.52
C GLU A 162 10.50 0.50 29.41
N GLU A 163 10.24 1.81 29.44
CA GLU A 163 10.95 2.75 30.32
C GLU A 163 10.72 2.48 31.82
N ARG A 164 9.53 1.97 32.18
CA ARG A 164 9.19 1.61 33.57
C ARG A 164 9.77 0.29 34.04
N VAL A 165 10.11 -0.63 33.13
CA VAL A 165 10.74 -1.91 33.46
C VAL A 165 12.28 -1.78 33.49
N SER A 166 12.82 -0.77 32.81
CA SER A 166 14.27 -0.54 32.67
C SER A 166 14.88 0.46 33.66
N GLY A 167 14.05 1.13 34.48
CA GLY A 167 14.46 2.08 35.53
C GLY A 167 14.22 1.54 36.93
#